data_AF-A0AAY5JYW2-F1
#
_entry.id   AF-A0AAY5JYW2-F1
#
_cell.length_a   1.000
_cell.length_b   1.000
_cell.length_c   1.000
_cell.angle_alpha   90.00
_cell.angle_beta   90.00
_cell.angle_gamma   90.00
#
_symmetry.space_group_name_H-M   'P 1'
#
loop_
_entity.id
_entity.type
_entity.pdbx_description
1 polymer ?
#
loop_
_entity_poly.entity_id
_entity_poly.type
_entity_poly.pdbx_seq_one_letter_code
_entity_poly.pdbx_strand_id
1 'polypeptide(L)'
;LLTGKYGCGGGGCGTFTVMHVISLTSDPSHYTVNACLQPICTLHGAAVVTVEGIGTLHSLRLDYTERIARAHGSQCGFYTPGMVMSMYTLLRNTTQPTMEDIREALGGILCRCTGYRPIIDGLKTFCDMSNGLFQKQSFFPTPYLSTQTKRTYREICFHSYLYQLMVNKPSCGLLSFQGERVKLVSPVDLSDLLELKQKYPDAPLVVGNPTIGPKMQVKGVHYPLIIHSGRILELQTPKWGNNGILLAGKSKREYILDRFYRLES
;
A
#
# COMPACT_ATOMS: atom_id res chain seq x y z
N LEU A 1 6.49 15.65 -12.09
CA LEU A 1 7.22 15.72 -10.82
C LEU A 1 6.45 14.87 -9.81
N LEU A 2 7.09 13.94 -9.10
CA LEU A 2 6.47 13.19 -8.00
C LEU A 2 6.61 14.02 -6.72
N THR A 3 5.63 14.87 -6.42
CA THR A 3 5.69 15.76 -5.25
C THR A 3 4.96 15.12 -4.07
N GLY A 4 5.63 14.18 -3.41
CA GLY A 4 5.13 13.57 -2.17
C GLY A 4 4.87 14.62 -1.07
N LYS A 5 3.94 14.33 -0.14
CA LYS A 5 3.54 15.25 0.94
C LYS A 5 4.03 14.80 2.32
N TYR A 6 4.92 15.57 2.95
CA TYR A 6 5.48 15.25 4.28
C TYR A 6 4.61 15.60 5.47
N GLY A 7 4.00 14.55 6.06
CA GLY A 7 3.25 14.64 7.32
C GLY A 7 4.13 14.37 8.55
N CYS A 8 3.92 13.24 9.21
CA CYS A 8 4.50 12.96 10.54
C CYS A 8 5.84 12.19 10.55
N GLY A 9 6.25 11.56 9.45
CA GLY A 9 7.44 10.69 9.39
C GLY A 9 7.34 9.34 10.13
N GLY A 10 6.44 9.20 11.10
CA GLY A 10 6.28 7.98 11.90
C GLY A 10 5.26 6.97 11.36
N GLY A 11 4.67 7.20 10.18
CA GLY A 11 3.64 6.33 9.60
C GLY A 11 2.23 6.48 10.19
N GLY A 12 1.99 7.43 11.10
CA GLY A 12 0.68 7.60 11.76
C GLY A 12 -0.35 8.43 10.99
N CYS A 13 0.07 9.23 10.00
CA CYS A 13 -0.83 10.18 9.33
C CYS A 13 -1.39 9.70 7.98
N GLY A 14 -0.83 8.64 7.37
CA GLY A 14 -1.28 8.08 6.09
C GLY A 14 -1.19 9.03 4.88
N THR A 15 -0.61 10.22 5.02
CA THR A 15 -0.51 11.20 3.93
C THR A 15 0.35 10.69 2.76
N PHE A 16 1.31 9.80 3.07
CA PHE A 16 2.23 9.19 2.11
C PHE A 16 1.87 7.75 1.75
N THR A 17 0.58 7.43 1.73
CA THR A 17 0.14 6.11 1.26
C THR A 17 0.44 5.98 -0.23
N VAL A 18 1.17 4.93 -0.59
CA VAL A 18 1.41 4.48 -1.96
C VAL A 18 0.99 3.02 -2.07
N MET A 19 0.75 2.54 -3.29
CA MET A 19 0.46 1.13 -3.52
C MET A 19 1.76 0.39 -3.86
N HIS A 20 2.00 -0.68 -3.13
CA HIS A 20 3.07 -1.63 -3.36
C HIS A 20 2.49 -2.89 -4.03
N VAL A 21 3.12 -3.31 -5.12
CA VAL A 21 2.75 -4.52 -5.85
C VAL A 21 3.89 -5.51 -5.80
N ILE A 22 3.57 -6.69 -5.30
CA ILE A 22 4.54 -7.77 -5.09
C ILE A 22 3.94 -9.04 -5.69
N SER A 23 4.71 -9.75 -6.50
CA SER A 23 4.40 -11.13 -6.90
C SER A 23 5.26 -12.08 -6.07
N LEU A 24 4.62 -12.90 -5.24
CA LEU A 24 5.25 -14.07 -4.60
C LEU A 24 4.74 -15.37 -5.23
N THR A 25 3.59 -15.32 -5.89
CA THR A 25 2.92 -16.39 -6.64
C THR A 25 2.60 -15.90 -8.07
N SER A 26 1.81 -16.66 -8.83
CA SER A 26 1.35 -16.30 -10.17
C SER A 26 0.51 -15.02 -10.23
N ASP A 27 -0.14 -14.63 -9.12
CA ASP A 27 -0.98 -13.43 -9.07
C ASP A 27 -0.32 -12.32 -8.22
N PRO A 28 -0.25 -11.08 -8.74
CA PRO A 28 0.33 -9.96 -8.02
C PRO A 28 -0.61 -9.52 -6.89
N SER A 29 -0.05 -9.34 -5.71
CA SER A 29 -0.79 -8.80 -4.57
C SER A 29 -0.58 -7.28 -4.45
N HIS A 30 -1.65 -6.55 -4.13
CA HIS A 30 -1.64 -5.10 -3.98
C HIS A 30 -1.84 -4.69 -2.52
N TYR A 31 -0.94 -3.85 -2.00
CA TYR A 31 -0.97 -3.39 -0.61
C TYR A 31 -0.73 -1.89 -0.50
N THR A 32 -1.39 -1.23 0.44
CA THR A 32 -1.06 0.13 0.84
C THR A 32 0.17 0.12 1.74
N VAL A 33 1.12 1.01 1.51
CA VAL A 33 2.28 1.20 2.38
C VAL A 33 2.52 2.68 2.66
N ASN A 34 2.98 2.98 3.87
CA ASN A 34 3.45 4.31 4.22
C ASN A 34 4.87 4.52 3.66
N ALA A 35 5.00 5.31 2.59
CA ALA A 35 6.29 5.50 1.92
C ALA A 35 7.38 6.06 2.85
N CYS A 36 7.02 6.88 3.85
CA CYS A 36 7.96 7.44 4.82
C CYS A 36 8.72 6.40 5.66
N LEU A 37 8.17 5.19 5.82
CA LEU A 37 8.80 4.11 6.57
C LEU A 37 9.46 3.05 5.68
N GLN A 38 9.29 3.13 4.36
CA GLN A 38 9.73 2.09 3.42
C GLN A 38 11.15 2.38 2.90
N PRO A 39 12.19 1.63 3.30
CA PRO A 39 13.54 1.84 2.76
C PRO A 39 13.61 1.35 1.32
N ILE A 40 14.16 2.15 0.41
CA ILE A 40 14.23 1.81 -1.03
C ILE A 40 14.90 0.45 -1.30
N CYS A 41 15.89 0.07 -0.49
CA CYS A 41 16.61 -1.19 -0.62
C CYS A 41 15.73 -2.44 -0.42
N THR A 42 14.56 -2.27 0.21
CA THR A 42 13.59 -3.36 0.43
C THR A 42 12.61 -3.54 -0.73
N LEU A 43 12.59 -2.61 -1.70
CA LEU A 43 11.68 -2.60 -2.84
C LEU A 43 12.23 -3.35 -4.07
N HIS A 44 13.32 -4.09 -3.90
CA HIS A 44 13.93 -4.84 -5.01
C HIS A 44 12.95 -5.86 -5.61
N GLY A 45 12.67 -5.70 -6.92
CA GLY A 45 11.76 -6.55 -7.67
C GLY A 45 10.29 -6.38 -7.28
N ALA A 46 9.90 -5.20 -6.83
CA ALA A 46 8.51 -4.81 -6.62
C ALA A 46 8.17 -3.55 -7.41
N ALA A 47 6.87 -3.29 -7.61
CA ALA A 47 6.40 -2.07 -8.26
C ALA A 47 5.71 -1.14 -7.27
N VAL A 48 5.99 0.16 -7.39
CA VAL A 48 5.38 1.21 -6.58
C VAL A 48 4.51 2.10 -7.47
N VAL A 49 3.27 2.32 -7.04
CA VAL A 49 2.31 3.19 -7.73
C VAL A 49 1.96 4.35 -6.80
N THR A 50 2.09 5.57 -7.30
CA THR A 50 1.74 6.81 -6.61
C THR A 50 0.48 7.44 -7.22
N VAL A 51 -0.01 8.53 -6.61
CA VAL A 51 -1.21 9.24 -7.07
C VAL A 51 -1.07 9.75 -8.50
N GLU A 52 0.14 10.16 -8.90
CA GLU A 52 0.43 10.63 -10.25
C GLU A 52 0.47 9.47 -11.26
N GLY A 53 0.80 8.26 -10.79
CA GLY A 53 0.87 7.05 -11.63
C GLY A 53 -0.50 6.53 -12.05
N ILE A 54 -1.53 6.81 -11.24
CA ILE A 54 -2.92 6.42 -11.55
C ILE A 54 -3.62 7.44 -12.46
N GLY A 55 -3.20 8.70 -12.49
CA GLY A 55 -3.76 9.73 -13.37
C GLY A 55 -3.36 11.15 -13.01
N THR A 56 -3.54 12.09 -13.93
CA THR A 56 -3.27 13.52 -13.73
C THR A 56 -4.42 14.38 -14.26
N LEU A 57 -4.31 15.71 -14.19
CA LEU A 57 -5.28 16.60 -14.84
C LEU A 57 -5.18 16.55 -16.37
N HIS A 58 -4.01 16.19 -16.91
CA HIS A 58 -3.72 16.15 -18.35
C HIS A 58 -3.82 14.74 -18.94
N SER A 59 -3.86 13.71 -18.11
CA SER A 59 -3.97 12.30 -18.50
C SER A 59 -4.98 11.59 -17.61
N LEU A 60 -5.91 10.83 -18.18
CA LEU A 60 -6.91 10.00 -17.49
C LEU A 60 -7.48 10.61 -16.18
N ARG A 61 -8.58 11.35 -16.28
CA ARG A 61 -9.32 11.79 -15.08
C ARG A 61 -9.82 10.57 -14.33
N LEU A 62 -9.42 10.48 -13.07
CA LEU A 62 -9.78 9.41 -12.17
C LEU A 62 -11.04 9.73 -11.38
N ASP A 63 -11.99 8.81 -11.41
CA ASP A 63 -13.26 8.88 -10.68
C ASP A 63 -13.05 9.14 -9.18
N TYR A 64 -12.00 8.60 -8.56
CA TYR A 64 -11.71 8.76 -7.13
C TYR A 64 -11.50 10.23 -6.75
N THR A 65 -10.58 10.90 -7.44
CA THR A 65 -10.24 12.31 -7.19
C THR A 65 -11.43 13.21 -7.52
N GLU A 66 -12.18 12.89 -8.57
CA GLU A 66 -13.38 13.63 -8.96
C GLU A 66 -14.52 13.49 -7.93
N ARG A 67 -14.81 12.28 -7.46
CA ARG A 67 -15.85 12.01 -6.46
C ARG A 67 -15.52 12.70 -5.12
N ILE A 68 -14.28 12.60 -4.67
CA ILE A 68 -13.83 13.31 -3.45
C ILE A 68 -13.95 14.83 -3.64
N ALA A 69 -13.51 15.37 -4.77
CA ALA A 69 -13.58 16.80 -5.03
C ALA A 69 -15.03 17.33 -5.09
N ARG A 70 -15.92 16.62 -5.81
CA ARG A 70 -17.33 17.00 -5.96
C ARG A 70 -18.13 16.86 -4.67
N ALA A 71 -17.77 15.90 -3.81
CA ALA A 71 -18.38 15.75 -2.50
C ALA A 71 -17.84 16.77 -1.47
N HIS A 72 -17.01 17.74 -1.89
CA HIS A 72 -16.32 18.68 -0.99
C HIS A 72 -15.41 17.98 0.04
N GLY A 73 -14.92 16.79 -0.32
CA GLY A 73 -14.05 15.95 0.50
C GLY A 73 -12.58 16.34 0.43
N SER A 74 -12.24 17.54 -0.04
CA SER A 74 -10.88 18.09 -0.07
C SER A 74 -10.91 19.59 0.18
N GLN A 75 -10.32 20.03 1.30
CA GLN A 75 -10.15 21.46 1.63
C GLN A 75 -8.70 21.90 1.37
N CYS A 76 -7.79 21.73 2.35
CA CYS A 76 -6.36 22.03 2.17
C CYS A 76 -5.66 21.11 1.16
N GLY A 77 -6.28 19.97 0.82
CA GLY A 77 -5.79 19.00 -0.16
C GLY A 77 -4.58 18.15 0.27
N PHE A 78 -3.99 18.41 1.44
CA PHE A 78 -2.73 17.79 1.85
C PHE A 78 -2.82 16.25 1.99
N TYR A 79 -3.92 15.75 2.55
CA TYR A 79 -4.15 14.33 2.80
C TYR A 79 -4.79 13.60 1.61
N THR A 80 -5.31 14.34 0.63
CA THR A 80 -6.11 13.80 -0.49
C THR A 80 -5.37 12.72 -1.28
N PRO A 81 -4.06 12.84 -1.59
CA PRO A 81 -3.31 11.77 -2.25
C PRO A 81 -3.35 10.44 -1.49
N GLY A 82 -3.20 10.47 -0.16
CA GLY A 82 -3.25 9.26 0.66
C GLY A 82 -4.62 8.58 0.61
N MET A 83 -5.71 9.37 0.68
CA MET A 83 -7.09 8.85 0.60
C MET A 83 -7.36 8.21 -0.76
N VAL A 84 -6.94 8.89 -1.83
CA VAL A 84 -7.07 8.38 -3.20
C VAL A 84 -6.29 7.08 -3.37
N MET A 85 -5.04 7.03 -2.91
CA MET A 85 -4.22 5.82 -3.04
C MET A 85 -4.77 4.66 -2.23
N SER A 86 -5.29 4.91 -1.02
CA SER A 86 -5.89 3.86 -0.21
C SER A 86 -7.16 3.30 -0.85
N MET A 87 -8.07 4.17 -1.31
CA MET A 87 -9.27 3.74 -2.03
C MET A 87 -8.93 3.02 -3.33
N TYR A 88 -7.92 3.50 -4.06
CA TYR A 88 -7.45 2.86 -5.28
C TYR A 88 -6.99 1.43 -4.98
N THR A 89 -6.14 1.23 -3.97
CA THR A 89 -5.69 -0.11 -3.58
C THR A 89 -6.85 -1.01 -3.11
N LEU A 90 -7.83 -0.46 -2.39
CA LEU A 90 -9.03 -1.21 -2.02
C LEU A 90 -9.78 -1.73 -3.26
N LEU A 91 -10.06 -0.87 -4.25
CA LEU A 91 -10.75 -1.29 -5.47
C LEU A 91 -9.95 -2.24 -6.36
N ARG A 92 -8.61 -2.27 -6.21
CA ARG A 92 -7.76 -3.28 -6.86
C ARG A 92 -7.91 -4.67 -6.26
N ASN A 93 -8.32 -4.75 -5.00
CA ASN A 93 -8.51 -6.01 -4.28
C ASN A 93 -9.99 -6.44 -4.21
N THR A 94 -10.92 -5.48 -4.21
CA THR A 94 -12.36 -5.71 -4.04
C THR A 94 -13.16 -4.89 -5.05
N THR A 95 -13.82 -5.56 -5.99
CA THR A 95 -14.59 -4.88 -7.07
C THR A 95 -15.86 -4.18 -6.58
N GLN A 96 -16.44 -4.64 -5.47
CA GLN A 96 -17.63 -4.06 -4.84
C GLN A 96 -17.36 -3.92 -3.33
N PRO A 97 -16.69 -2.85 -2.89
CA PRO A 97 -16.36 -2.66 -1.47
C PRO A 97 -17.62 -2.32 -0.67
N THR A 98 -17.70 -2.81 0.55
CA THR A 98 -18.69 -2.39 1.53
C THR A 98 -18.30 -1.06 2.17
N MET A 99 -19.25 -0.46 2.90
CA MET A 99 -18.94 0.72 3.71
C MET A 99 -17.89 0.44 4.80
N GLU A 100 -17.80 -0.80 5.29
CA GLU A 100 -16.82 -1.16 6.29
C GLU A 100 -15.42 -1.25 5.69
N ASP A 101 -15.29 -1.84 4.51
CA ASP A 101 -14.03 -1.87 3.76
C ASP A 101 -13.48 -0.45 3.52
N ILE A 102 -14.36 0.49 3.17
CA ILE A 102 -13.97 1.90 3.00
C ILE A 102 -13.48 2.50 4.32
N ARG A 103 -14.16 2.25 5.44
CA ARG A 103 -13.73 2.79 6.74
C ARG A 103 -12.38 2.21 7.16
N GLU A 104 -12.19 0.91 6.96
CA GLU A 104 -10.93 0.24 7.28
C GLU A 104 -9.78 0.80 6.42
N ALA A 105 -9.99 0.92 5.11
CA ALA A 105 -8.99 1.46 4.19
C ALA A 105 -8.56 2.90 4.55
N LEU A 106 -9.48 3.73 5.07
CA LEU A 106 -9.20 5.12 5.42
C LEU A 106 -8.76 5.32 6.87
N GLY A 107 -8.88 4.29 7.73
CA GLY A 107 -8.59 4.37 9.16
C GLY A 107 -7.15 4.79 9.49
N GLY A 108 -6.20 4.56 8.57
CA GLY A 108 -4.81 4.96 8.70
C GLY A 108 -4.48 6.38 8.22
N ILE A 109 -5.44 7.17 7.75
CA ILE A 109 -5.20 8.46 7.10
C ILE A 109 -5.85 9.59 7.89
N LEU A 110 -5.04 10.55 8.34
CA LEU A 110 -5.48 11.67 9.16
C LEU A 110 -5.89 12.87 8.31
N CYS A 111 -7.08 13.41 8.58
CA CYS A 111 -7.57 14.66 8.03
C CYS A 111 -8.02 15.61 9.15
N ARG A 112 -7.48 16.84 9.17
CA ARG A 112 -7.86 17.85 10.15
C ARG A 112 -8.95 18.81 9.68
N CYS A 113 -9.20 18.90 8.37
CA CYS A 113 -10.02 19.95 7.78
C CYS A 113 -11.49 19.55 7.55
N THR A 114 -11.73 18.34 7.06
CA THR A 114 -13.06 17.98 6.50
C THR A 114 -13.99 17.27 7.46
N GLY A 115 -13.50 16.80 8.61
CA GLY A 115 -14.28 15.98 9.53
C GLY A 115 -14.72 14.63 8.94
N TYR A 116 -14.03 14.14 7.89
CA TYR A 116 -14.25 12.87 7.17
C TYR A 116 -15.57 12.68 6.44
N ARG A 117 -16.68 13.26 6.94
CA ARG A 117 -18.01 13.06 6.37
C ARG A 117 -18.07 13.25 4.84
N PRO A 118 -17.62 14.37 4.25
CA PRO A 118 -17.66 14.56 2.80
C PRO A 118 -16.75 13.59 2.04
N ILE A 119 -15.69 13.06 2.66
CA ILE A 119 -14.82 12.04 2.06
C ILE A 119 -15.61 10.73 1.91
N ILE A 120 -16.27 10.25 2.98
CA ILE A 120 -17.03 9.01 2.88
C ILE A 120 -18.26 9.19 1.99
N ASP A 121 -18.90 10.36 2.00
CA ASP A 121 -20.04 10.64 1.12
C ASP A 121 -19.66 10.58 -0.38
N GLY A 122 -18.44 11.01 -0.74
CA GLY A 122 -17.91 10.83 -2.08
C GLY A 122 -17.57 9.37 -2.40
N LEU A 123 -16.90 8.69 -1.47
CA LEU A 123 -16.36 7.34 -1.71
C LEU A 123 -17.40 6.21 -1.59
N LYS A 124 -18.45 6.36 -0.78
CA LYS A 124 -19.54 5.37 -0.68
C LYS A 124 -20.25 5.09 -2.00
N THR A 125 -20.12 6.00 -2.96
CA THR A 125 -20.65 5.83 -4.32
C THR A 125 -19.95 4.69 -5.09
N PHE A 126 -18.88 4.10 -4.55
CA PHE A 126 -18.28 2.87 -5.04
C PHE A 126 -18.92 1.60 -4.47
N CYS A 127 -19.73 1.68 -3.41
CA CYS A 127 -20.39 0.52 -2.80
C CYS A 127 -21.57 -0.01 -3.63
N ASP A 128 -22.30 0.88 -4.31
CA ASP A 128 -23.50 0.56 -5.07
C ASP A 128 -23.39 1.07 -6.52
N MET A 129 -22.91 0.20 -7.42
CA MET A 129 -22.96 0.47 -8.87
C MET A 129 -24.24 -0.11 -9.53
N SER A 130 -25.10 -0.79 -8.76
CA SER A 130 -26.35 -1.42 -9.22
C SER A 130 -27.51 -0.43 -9.40
N ASN A 131 -27.49 0.70 -8.69
CA ASN A 131 -28.47 1.75 -8.84
C ASN A 131 -27.80 3.01 -9.40
N GLY A 132 -28.21 3.42 -10.59
CA GLY A 132 -27.79 4.67 -11.26
C GLY A 132 -28.23 5.95 -10.54
N LEU A 133 -28.06 6.00 -9.22
CA LEU A 133 -28.51 7.06 -8.31
C LEU A 133 -27.43 8.09 -8.02
N PHE A 134 -26.58 8.41 -8.99
CA PHE A 134 -26.25 9.83 -9.18
C PHE A 134 -27.49 10.49 -9.78
N GLN A 135 -28.56 10.61 -8.99
CA GLN A 135 -29.62 11.54 -9.30
C GLN A 135 -28.99 12.91 -9.38
N LYS A 136 -29.27 13.58 -10.51
CA LYS A 136 -29.09 15.01 -10.72
C LYS A 136 -29.70 15.79 -9.56
N GLN A 137 -29.01 15.95 -8.44
CA GLN A 137 -29.29 17.02 -7.49
C GLN A 137 -28.27 18.12 -7.73
N SER A 138 -28.68 19.00 -8.64
CA SER A 138 -28.38 20.43 -8.70
C SER A 138 -27.27 20.94 -7.78
N PHE A 139 -26.02 20.75 -8.17
CA PHE A 139 -24.92 21.62 -7.76
C PHE A 139 -24.15 22.04 -9.02
N PHE A 140 -24.59 23.18 -9.57
CA PHE A 140 -24.06 23.97 -10.71
C PHE A 140 -23.92 23.27 -12.07
N PRO A 141 -24.55 23.79 -13.15
CA PRO A 141 -24.39 23.26 -14.49
C PRO A 141 -23.05 23.73 -15.08
N THR A 142 -22.04 22.87 -15.14
CA THR A 142 -20.90 23.06 -16.05
C THR A 142 -21.16 22.34 -17.37
N PRO A 143 -20.92 22.95 -18.56
CA PRO A 143 -21.38 22.43 -19.86
C PRO A 143 -20.60 21.21 -20.40
N TYR A 144 -19.69 20.62 -19.63
CA TYR A 144 -18.74 19.61 -20.12
C TYR A 144 -19.07 18.16 -19.77
N LEU A 145 -20.31 17.86 -19.40
CA LEU A 145 -20.77 16.48 -19.28
C LEU A 145 -21.38 16.02 -20.61
N SER A 146 -20.56 15.39 -21.46
CA SER A 146 -21.12 14.45 -22.43
C SER A 146 -21.63 13.23 -21.66
N THR A 147 -22.88 12.89 -21.93
CA THR A 147 -23.73 11.85 -21.32
C THR A 147 -23.33 10.42 -21.68
N GLN A 148 -22.04 10.16 -21.86
CA GLN A 148 -21.53 8.82 -22.10
C GLN A 148 -20.29 8.65 -21.27
N THR A 149 -20.27 7.68 -20.36
CA THR A 149 -19.20 6.68 -20.33
C THR A 149 -19.48 5.62 -19.28
N LYS A 150 -19.96 4.45 -19.73
CA LYS A 150 -19.37 3.19 -19.29
C LYS A 150 -17.88 3.25 -19.66
N ARG A 151 -17.08 3.99 -18.90
CA ARG A 151 -15.63 3.97 -19.09
C ARG A 151 -15.19 2.69 -18.43
N THR A 152 -15.01 1.65 -19.25
CA THR A 152 -14.24 0.47 -18.88
C THR A 152 -12.94 1.01 -18.29
N TYR A 153 -12.76 0.83 -16.98
CA TYR A 153 -11.61 1.33 -16.25
C TYR A 153 -10.38 0.76 -16.96
N ARG A 154 -9.64 1.60 -17.68
CA ARG A 154 -8.32 1.19 -18.17
C ARG A 154 -7.42 1.24 -16.95
N GLU A 155 -7.43 0.14 -16.22
CA GLU A 155 -6.50 -0.11 -15.13
C GLU A 155 -5.08 0.15 -15.62
N ILE A 156 -4.18 0.51 -14.71
CA ILE A 156 -2.76 0.42 -15.01
C ILE A 156 -2.48 -1.07 -15.23
N CYS A 157 -2.47 -1.49 -16.50
CA CYS A 157 -1.83 -2.73 -16.88
C CYS A 157 -0.36 -2.57 -16.50
N PHE A 158 0.09 -3.32 -15.49
CA PHE A 158 1.52 -3.45 -15.27
C PHE A 158 2.12 -3.88 -16.59
N HIS A 159 3.03 -3.07 -17.12
CA HIS A 159 3.69 -3.35 -18.37
C HIS A 159 4.18 -4.80 -18.31
N SER A 160 3.94 -5.58 -19.36
CA SER A 160 4.26 -7.01 -19.40
C SER A 160 5.68 -7.30 -18.93
N TYR A 161 6.61 -6.36 -19.17
CA TYR A 161 7.98 -6.38 -18.68
C TYR A 161 8.13 -6.31 -17.14
N LEU A 162 7.43 -5.39 -16.46
CA LEU A 162 7.47 -5.32 -14.99
C LEU A 162 6.82 -6.55 -14.36
N TYR A 163 5.73 -7.03 -14.95
CA TYR A 163 5.11 -8.29 -14.55
C TYR A 163 6.09 -9.46 -14.73
N GLN A 164 6.77 -9.54 -15.88
CA GLN A 164 7.82 -10.54 -16.12
C GLN A 164 8.98 -10.42 -15.13
N LEU A 165 9.42 -9.22 -14.75
CA LEU A 165 10.47 -9.04 -13.73
C LEU A 165 10.02 -9.44 -12.32
N MET A 166 8.73 -9.22 -11.99
CA MET A 166 8.16 -9.62 -10.70
C MET A 166 7.94 -11.14 -10.62
N VAL A 167 7.48 -11.77 -11.72
CA VAL A 167 7.18 -13.22 -11.80
C VAL A 167 8.44 -14.05 -12.06
N ASN A 168 9.28 -13.66 -13.02
CA ASN A 168 10.54 -14.33 -13.35
C ASN A 168 11.70 -13.76 -12.54
N LYS A 169 11.44 -13.43 -11.26
CA LYS A 169 12.42 -12.82 -10.37
C LYS A 169 13.71 -13.63 -10.46
N PRO A 170 14.80 -13.11 -11.05
CA PRO A 170 16.03 -13.87 -11.13
C PRO A 170 16.43 -14.24 -9.70
N SER A 171 16.96 -15.44 -9.50
CA SER A 171 17.52 -15.88 -8.22
C SER A 171 18.70 -14.97 -7.86
N CYS A 172 18.37 -13.81 -7.31
CA CYS A 172 19.36 -12.83 -6.92
C CYS A 172 19.97 -13.37 -5.63
N GLY A 173 21.28 -13.46 -5.57
CA GLY A 173 21.99 -13.88 -4.37
C GLY A 173 21.76 -12.92 -3.20
N LEU A 174 22.65 -13.01 -2.22
CA LEU A 174 22.70 -12.09 -1.10
C LEU A 174 22.74 -10.64 -1.63
N LEU A 175 21.74 -9.82 -1.26
CA LEU A 175 21.77 -8.40 -1.61
C LEU A 175 22.45 -7.61 -0.48
N SER A 176 23.35 -6.70 -0.85
CA SER A 176 24.04 -5.84 0.10
C SER A 176 24.06 -4.40 -0.43
N PHE A 177 23.47 -3.49 0.32
CA PHE A 177 23.45 -2.07 0.01
C PHE A 177 24.24 -1.32 1.07
N GLN A 178 25.27 -0.60 0.64
CA GLN A 178 26.12 0.20 1.51
C GLN A 178 25.83 1.68 1.28
N GLY A 179 25.37 2.36 2.33
CA GLY A 179 25.37 3.82 2.39
C GLY A 179 26.54 4.34 3.21
N GLU A 180 26.60 5.65 3.42
CA GLU A 180 27.65 6.29 4.23
C GLU A 180 27.65 5.82 5.70
N ARG A 181 26.46 5.57 6.27
CA ARG A 181 26.29 5.29 7.70
C ARG A 181 25.66 3.93 8.02
N VAL A 182 24.93 3.36 7.06
CA VAL A 182 24.13 2.16 7.26
C VAL A 182 24.38 1.18 6.12
N LYS A 183 24.59 -0.08 6.48
CA LYS A 183 24.57 -1.22 5.57
C LYS A 183 23.26 -1.97 5.73
N LEU A 184 22.59 -2.29 4.62
CA LEU A 184 21.42 -3.16 4.60
C LEU A 184 21.75 -4.43 3.83
N VAL A 185 21.59 -5.59 4.47
CA VAL A 185 21.81 -6.89 3.86
C VAL A 185 20.49 -7.65 3.79
N SER A 186 20.19 -8.26 2.64
CA SER A 186 19.00 -9.09 2.44
C SER A 186 19.41 -10.52 2.09
N PRO A 187 19.37 -11.45 3.07
CA PRO A 187 19.66 -12.88 2.87
C PRO A 187 18.77 -13.52 1.82
N VAL A 188 19.28 -14.58 1.19
CA VAL A 188 18.53 -15.38 0.22
C VAL A 188 17.55 -16.30 0.93
N ASP A 189 18.05 -17.04 1.91
CA ASP A 189 17.32 -18.09 2.60
C ASP A 189 17.49 -18.02 4.13
N LEU A 190 16.96 -19.04 4.82
CA LEU A 190 17.04 -19.13 6.28
C LEU A 190 18.48 -19.38 6.76
N SER A 191 19.31 -20.10 6.01
CA SER A 191 20.69 -20.39 6.38
C SER A 191 21.51 -19.10 6.42
N ASP A 192 21.46 -18.31 5.33
CA ASP A 192 22.09 -17.00 5.25
C ASP A 192 21.67 -16.08 6.41
N LEU A 193 20.38 -16.10 6.74
CA LEU A 193 19.85 -15.29 7.83
C LEU A 193 20.43 -15.71 9.19
N LEU A 194 20.51 -17.01 9.44
CA LEU A 194 21.06 -17.54 10.70
C LEU A 194 22.54 -17.22 10.83
N GLU A 195 23.32 -17.38 9.76
CA GLU A 195 24.74 -17.00 9.75
C GLU A 195 24.94 -15.50 10.02
N LEU A 196 24.16 -14.65 9.35
CA LEU A 196 24.20 -13.20 9.57
C LEU A 196 23.83 -12.85 11.02
N LYS A 197 22.85 -13.54 11.60
CA LYS A 197 22.45 -13.32 12.99
C LYS A 197 23.44 -13.84 14.01
N GLN A 198 24.12 -14.94 13.72
CA GLN A 198 25.21 -15.43 14.55
C GLN A 198 26.38 -14.45 14.54
N LYS A 199 26.71 -13.89 13.37
CA LYS A 199 27.80 -12.91 13.23
C LYS A 199 27.45 -11.52 13.78
N TYR A 200 26.19 -11.11 13.65
CA TYR A 200 25.71 -9.79 14.08
C TYR A 200 24.42 -9.92 14.91
N PRO A 201 24.53 -10.37 16.17
CA PRO A 201 23.36 -10.63 17.01
C PRO A 201 22.48 -9.39 17.21
N ASP A 202 23.11 -8.23 17.37
CA ASP A 202 22.45 -6.94 17.64
C ASP A 202 21.84 -6.28 16.40
N ALA A 203 22.16 -6.75 15.19
CA ALA A 203 21.63 -6.16 13.96
C ALA A 203 20.12 -6.39 13.89
N PRO A 204 19.28 -5.34 13.82
CA PRO A 204 17.83 -5.50 13.80
C PRO A 204 17.37 -6.20 12.52
N LEU A 205 16.32 -7.00 12.67
CA LEU A 205 15.58 -7.57 11.55
C LEU A 205 14.49 -6.61 11.10
N VAL A 206 14.45 -6.34 9.81
CA VAL A 206 13.45 -5.48 9.18
C VAL A 206 12.67 -6.27 8.14
N VAL A 207 11.34 -6.08 8.16
CA VAL A 207 10.40 -6.50 7.12
C VAL A 207 9.64 -5.27 6.62
N GLY A 208 8.56 -4.87 7.30
CA GLY A 208 7.79 -3.65 6.96
C GLY A 208 8.30 -2.36 7.61
N ASN A 209 9.33 -2.44 8.46
CA ASN A 209 9.93 -1.30 9.16
C ASN A 209 9.03 -0.41 10.08
N PRO A 210 7.89 -0.86 10.64
CA PRO A 210 7.04 0.02 11.47
C PRO A 210 7.68 0.38 12.82
N THR A 211 8.67 -0.40 13.28
CA THR A 211 9.31 -0.22 14.60
C THR A 211 10.69 0.42 14.48
N ILE A 212 11.52 -0.06 13.57
CA ILE A 212 12.89 0.42 13.40
C ILE A 212 12.90 1.80 12.72
N GLY A 213 12.03 2.02 11.73
CA GLY A 213 11.89 3.30 11.03
C GLY A 213 11.66 4.48 11.96
N PRO A 214 10.62 4.47 12.81
CA PRO A 214 10.39 5.55 13.78
C PRO A 214 11.51 5.69 14.82
N LYS A 215 12.14 4.59 15.25
CA LYS A 215 13.32 4.67 16.15
C LYS A 215 14.47 5.45 15.50
N MET A 216 14.73 5.20 14.22
CA MET A 216 15.80 5.89 13.49
C MET A 216 15.43 7.34 13.16
N GLN A 217 14.22 7.57 12.62
CA GLN A 217 13.82 8.89 12.12
C GLN A 217 13.39 9.85 13.23
N VAL A 218 12.67 9.37 14.24
CA VAL A 218 12.05 10.22 15.28
C VAL A 218 12.85 10.19 16.57
N LYS A 219 13.43 9.04 16.93
CA LYS A 219 14.19 8.88 18.19
C LYS A 219 15.70 8.97 18.03
N GLY A 220 16.21 9.17 16.80
CA GLY A 220 17.64 9.32 16.53
C GLY A 220 18.49 8.07 16.78
N VAL A 221 17.87 6.89 16.91
CA VAL A 221 18.60 5.63 17.12
C VAL A 221 19.35 5.25 15.85
N HIS A 222 20.62 4.87 15.98
CA HIS A 222 21.43 4.48 14.84
C HIS A 222 21.70 2.97 14.81
N TYR A 223 21.51 2.35 13.64
CA TYR A 223 21.82 0.95 13.38
C TYR A 223 22.79 0.88 12.19
N PRO A 224 24.09 0.58 12.40
CA PRO A 224 25.08 0.55 11.33
C PRO A 224 24.86 -0.61 10.36
N LEU A 225 24.21 -1.68 10.81
CA LEU A 225 23.83 -2.83 10.01
C LEU A 225 22.35 -3.16 10.25
N ILE A 226 21.62 -3.40 9.17
CA ILE A 226 20.23 -3.85 9.19
C ILE A 226 20.11 -5.10 8.32
N ILE A 227 19.40 -6.11 8.82
CA ILE A 227 19.13 -7.34 8.06
C ILE A 227 17.67 -7.30 7.59
N HIS A 228 17.47 -7.17 6.28
CA HIS A 228 16.15 -7.22 5.65
C HIS A 228 15.78 -8.64 5.25
N SER A 229 14.86 -9.23 6.00
CA SER A 229 14.49 -10.63 5.80
C SER A 229 13.30 -10.81 4.84
N GLY A 230 12.71 -9.74 4.27
CA GLY A 230 11.46 -9.80 3.50
C GLY A 230 11.44 -10.71 2.25
N ARG A 231 12.56 -11.31 1.85
CA ARG A 231 12.68 -12.23 0.71
C ARG A 231 12.57 -13.73 1.06
N ILE A 232 12.74 -14.08 2.34
CA ILE A 232 12.74 -15.49 2.80
C ILE A 232 11.29 -15.98 2.93
N LEU A 233 10.92 -16.94 2.09
CA LEU A 233 9.55 -17.46 1.95
C LEU A 233 9.11 -18.32 3.14
N GLU A 234 10.02 -19.08 3.73
CA GLU A 234 9.79 -19.95 4.89
C GLU A 234 9.26 -19.19 6.11
N LEU A 235 9.56 -17.89 6.15
CA LEU A 235 9.13 -17.00 7.23
C LEU A 235 7.81 -16.27 6.91
N GLN A 236 7.23 -16.47 5.73
CA GLN A 236 5.97 -15.84 5.31
C GLN A 236 4.79 -16.82 5.31
N THR A 237 5.04 -18.09 4.97
CA THR A 237 3.98 -19.08 4.76
C THR A 237 3.51 -19.72 6.08
N PRO A 238 2.25 -19.49 6.50
CA PRO A 238 1.70 -20.22 7.64
C PRO A 238 1.47 -21.69 7.28
N LYS A 239 1.61 -22.57 8.27
CA LYS A 239 1.35 -24.01 8.11
C LYS A 239 0.11 -24.39 8.90
N TRP A 240 -0.78 -25.12 8.25
CA TRP A 240 -2.03 -25.60 8.82
C TRP A 240 -1.86 -27.06 9.19
N GLY A 241 -2.15 -27.39 10.45
CA GLY A 241 -2.11 -28.75 10.95
C GLY A 241 -3.42 -29.12 11.64
N ASN A 242 -3.60 -30.41 11.91
CA ASN A 242 -4.83 -30.93 12.52
C ASN A 242 -5.10 -30.36 13.93
N ASN A 243 -4.06 -29.89 14.63
CA ASN A 243 -4.15 -29.39 16.01
C ASN A 243 -3.96 -27.86 16.11
N GLY A 244 -3.95 -27.13 14.99
CA GLY A 244 -3.83 -25.68 14.99
C GLY A 244 -3.06 -25.09 13.82
N ILE A 245 -2.71 -23.82 13.96
CA ILE A 245 -2.11 -22.99 12.91
C ILE A 245 -0.74 -22.52 13.37
N LEU A 246 0.31 -22.82 12.59
CA LEU A 246 1.63 -22.25 12.77
C LEU A 246 1.74 -20.98 11.93
N LEU A 247 1.70 -19.82 12.59
CA LEU A 247 1.92 -18.53 11.95
C LEU A 247 3.43 -18.28 11.79
N ALA A 248 3.85 -17.97 10.57
CA ALA A 248 5.24 -17.66 10.31
C ALA A 248 5.58 -16.24 10.82
N GLY A 249 6.83 -16.02 11.22
CA GLY A 249 7.24 -14.77 11.90
C GLY A 249 7.08 -13.48 11.08
N LYS A 250 6.72 -13.56 9.80
CA LYS A 250 6.44 -12.43 8.90
C LYS A 250 5.04 -12.47 8.30
N SER A 251 4.16 -13.35 8.77
CA SER A 251 2.78 -13.35 8.34
C SER A 251 2.18 -11.97 8.62
N LYS A 252 1.67 -11.31 7.56
CA LYS A 252 1.08 -9.98 7.67
C LYS A 252 -0.19 -10.04 8.51
N ARG A 253 -0.41 -9.03 9.35
CA ARG A 253 -1.58 -8.97 10.23
C ARG A 253 -2.89 -9.04 9.44
N GLU A 254 -2.97 -8.33 8.32
CA GLU A 254 -4.16 -8.27 7.47
C GLU A 254 -4.49 -9.64 6.89
N TYR A 255 -3.46 -10.39 6.45
CA TYR A 255 -3.62 -11.77 5.96
C TYR A 255 -4.10 -12.72 7.06
N ILE A 256 -3.57 -12.56 8.28
CA ILE A 256 -3.98 -13.35 9.43
C ILE A 256 -5.46 -13.08 9.75
N LEU A 257 -5.87 -11.80 9.80
CA LEU A 257 -7.24 -11.41 10.12
C LEU A 257 -8.24 -11.90 9.07
N ASP A 258 -8.02 -11.66 7.77
CA ASP A 258 -8.91 -12.14 6.70
C ASP A 258 -9.13 -13.66 6.79
N ARG A 259 -8.09 -14.43 7.10
CA ARG A 259 -8.19 -15.89 7.21
C ARG A 259 -8.89 -16.38 8.47
N PHE A 260 -8.72 -15.70 9.61
CA PHE A 260 -9.49 -16.03 10.82
C PHE A 260 -10.98 -15.73 10.62
N TYR A 261 -11.33 -14.58 10.04
CA TYR A 261 -12.73 -14.24 9.78
C TYR A 261 -13.43 -15.25 8.86
N ARG A 262 -12.74 -15.79 7.86
CA ARG A 262 -13.28 -16.84 6.98
C ARG A 262 -13.46 -18.21 7.62
N LEU A 263 -12.84 -18.47 8.77
CA LEU A 263 -13.02 -19.73 9.51
C LEU A 263 -14.20 -19.68 10.48
N GLU A 264 -14.61 -18.47 10.87
CA GLU A 264 -15.77 -18.24 11.74
C GLU A 264 -17.10 -18.09 10.96
N SER A 265 -17.03 -17.90 9.63
CA SER A 265 -18.16 -17.77 8.70
C SER A 265 -18.52 -19.07 8.00
#